data_AF-A0A2V9I2A3-F1
#
_entry.id   AF-A0A2V9I2A3-F1
#
_cell.length_a   1.000
_cell.length_b   1.000
_cell.length_c   1.000
_cell.angle_alpha   90.00
_cell.angle_beta   90.00
_cell.angle_gamma   90.00
#
_symmetry.space_group_name_H-M   'P 1'
#
loop_
_entity.id
_entity.type
_entity.pdbx_description
1 polymer ?
#
loop_
_entity_poly.entity_id
_entity_poly.type
_entity_poly.pdbx_seq_one_letter_code
_entity_poly.pdbx_strand_id
1 'polypeptide(L)' 'YLALKRAGVPAELHIYATATHDFGVRASDHPYSTWTESCARWLRHQGFLKPPARP' A
#
# COMPACT_ATOMS: atom_id res chain seq x y z
N TYR A 1 -8.77 4.21 -8.64
CA TYR A 1 -8.78 5.43 -7.80
C TYR A 1 -9.89 6.43 -8.19
N LEU A 2 -9.98 6.91 -9.44
CA LEU A 2 -10.88 8.02 -9.79
C LEU A 2 -12.37 7.78 -9.47
N ALA A 3 -12.91 6.58 -9.74
CA ALA A 3 -14.29 6.24 -9.40
C ALA A 3 -14.55 6.27 -7.87
N LEU A 4 -13.62 5.71 -7.08
CA LEU A 4 -13.69 5.75 -5.61
C LEU A 4 -13.66 7.19 -5.08
N LYS A 5 -12.76 8.03 -5.63
CA LYS A 5 -12.70 9.46 -5.29
C LYS A 5 -14.03 10.17 -5.57
N ARG A 6 -14.61 9.93 -6.75
CA ARG A 6 -15.90 10.53 -7.14
C ARG A 6 -17.05 10.09 -6.22
N ALA A 7 -16.98 8.88 -5.68
CA ALA A 7 -17.97 8.33 -4.76
C ALA A 7 -17.72 8.71 -3.28
N GLY A 8 -16.69 9.51 -2.98
CA GLY A 8 -16.33 9.86 -1.59
C GLY A 8 -15.75 8.70 -0.77
N VAL A 9 -15.32 7.61 -1.43
CA VAL A 9 -14.73 6.44 -0.76
C VAL A 9 -13.24 6.69 -0.54
N PRO A 10 -12.72 6.58 0.71
CA PRO A 10 -11.29 6.70 0.99
C PRO A 10 -10.47 5.67 0.19
N ALA A 11 -9.39 6.12 -0.45
CA ALA A 11 -8.51 5.26 -1.24
C ALA A 11 -7.10 5.81 -1.31
N GLU A 12 -6.11 4.92 -1.37
CA GLU A 12 -4.69 5.20 -1.61
C GLU A 12 -4.25 4.42 -2.87
N LEU A 13 -3.39 5.01 -3.71
CA LEU A 13 -2.91 4.38 -4.96
C LEU A 13 -1.40 4.50 -5.07
N HIS A 14 -0.74 3.37 -5.30
CA HIS A 14 0.70 3.26 -5.51
C HIS A 14 0.94 2.73 -6.92
N ILE A 15 1.69 3.48 -7.72
CA ILE A 15 2.07 3.10 -9.08
C ILE A 15 3.59 3.03 -9.11
N TYR A 16 4.11 1.86 -9.50
CA TYR A 16 5.54 1.63 -9.64
C TYR A 16 5.92 1.63 -11.13
N ALA A 17 7.02 2.30 -11.47
CA ALA A 17 7.45 2.45 -12.86
C ALA A 17 7.84 1.12 -13.52
N THR A 18 8.35 0.18 -12.72
CA THR A 18 8.79 -1.15 -13.18
C THR A 18 8.31 -2.21 -12.20
N ALA A 19 7.75 -3.30 -12.73
CA ALA A 19 7.49 -4.57 -12.05
C ALA A 19 6.99 -5.60 -13.07
N THR A 20 7.13 -6.89 -12.79
CA THR A 20 6.37 -7.93 -13.50
C THR A 20 4.95 -7.98 -12.93
N HIS A 21 3.95 -8.38 -13.73
CA HIS A 21 2.53 -8.35 -13.33
C HIS A 21 2.21 -9.15 -12.04
N ASP A 22 3.08 -10.08 -11.64
CA ASP A 22 2.94 -10.94 -10.48
C ASP A 22 4.19 -10.88 -9.57
N PHE A 23 4.60 -9.67 -9.17
CA PHE A 23 5.80 -9.50 -8.34
C PHE A 23 5.62 -9.97 -6.88
N GLY A 24 4.38 -10.12 -6.41
CA GLY A 24 4.04 -10.68 -5.11
C GLY A 24 4.71 -9.96 -3.92
N VAL A 25 5.13 -10.72 -2.91
CA VAL A 25 5.79 -10.21 -1.68
C VAL A 25 7.29 -10.56 -1.66
N ARG A 26 7.91 -10.68 -2.85
CA ARG A 26 9.31 -11.07 -2.95
C ARG A 26 10.20 -9.90 -2.51
N ALA A 27 11.22 -10.21 -1.71
CA ALA A 27 12.27 -9.25 -1.40
C ALA A 27 12.96 -8.80 -2.69
N SER A 28 13.21 -7.49 -2.79
CA SER A 28 13.86 -6.87 -3.94
C SER A 28 14.32 -5.47 -3.56
N ASP A 29 15.42 -5.03 -4.16
CA ASP A 29 15.94 -3.66 -4.00
C ASP A 29 15.14 -2.63 -4.83
N HIS A 30 14.14 -3.08 -5.59
CA HIS A 30 13.25 -2.19 -6.32
C HIS A 30 12.15 -1.59 -5.43
N PRO A 31 11.67 -0.37 -5.72
CA PRO A 31 10.67 0.31 -4.88
C PRO A 31 9.36 -0.46 -4.65
N TYR A 32 8.96 -1.30 -5.63
CA TYR A 32 7.72 -2.08 -5.53
C TYR A 32 7.73 -3.09 -4.39
N SER A 33 8.89 -3.49 -3.86
CA SER A 33 8.97 -4.45 -2.75
C SER A 33 8.36 -3.91 -1.45
N THR A 34 8.23 -2.59 -1.32
CA THR A 34 7.70 -1.90 -0.12
C THR A 34 6.17 -1.73 -0.13
N TRP A 35 5.46 -2.31 -1.11
CA TRP A 35 4.01 -2.13 -1.25
C TRP A 35 3.21 -2.66 -0.05
N THR A 36 3.68 -3.74 0.59
CA THR A 36 3.03 -4.32 1.78
C THR A 36 3.16 -3.41 2.99
N GLU A 37 4.29 -2.74 3.15
CA GLU A 37 4.50 -1.73 4.21
C GLU A 37 3.60 -0.53 3.99
N SER A 38 3.49 -0.07 2.75
CA SER A 38 2.57 1.00 2.36
C SER A 38 1.11 0.62 2.63
N CYS A 39 0.69 -0.59 2.25
CA CYS A 39 -0.63 -1.12 2.56
C CYS A 39 -0.89 -1.18 4.07
N ALA A 40 0.07 -1.71 4.85
CA ALA A 40 -0.05 -1.77 6.31
C ALA A 40 -0.15 -0.37 6.93
N ARG A 41 0.61 0.60 6.44
CA ARG A 41 0.52 2.01 6.88
C ARG A 41 -0.86 2.60 6.57
N TRP A 42 -1.40 2.38 5.39
CA TRP A 42 -2.75 2.82 5.04
C TRP A 42 -3.80 2.15 5.94
N LEU A 43 -3.72 0.84 6.15
CA LEU A 43 -4.64 0.12 7.04
C LEU A 43 -4.59 0.63 8.49
N ARG A 44 -3.41 1.00 9.01
CA ARG A 44 -3.28 1.67 10.31
C ARG A 44 -3.96 3.04 10.31
N HIS A 45 -3.75 3.84 9.26
CA HIS A 45 -4.39 5.15 9.12
C HIS A 45 -5.93 5.04 9.05
N GLN A 46 -6.45 3.96 8.45
CA GLN A 46 -7.89 3.65 8.43
C GLN A 46 -8.40 3.02 9.75
N GLY A 47 -7.54 2.75 10.73
CA GLY A 47 -7.93 2.14 12.01
C GLY A 47 -8.12 0.62 11.97
N PHE A 48 -7.76 -0.05 10.89
CA PHE A 48 -7.87 -1.51 10.77
C PHE A 48 -6.71 -2.27 11.45
N LEU A 49 -5.55 -1.64 11.56
CA LEU A 49 -4.38 -2.22 12.22
C LEU A 49 -3.97 -1.38 13.41
N LYS A 50 -3.50 -2.05 14.47
CA LYS A 50 -2.92 -1.38 15.64
C LYS A 50 -1.64 -0.62 15.23
N PRO A 51 -1.31 0.48 15.94
CA PRO A 51 -0.01 1.13 15.81
C PRO A 51 1.11 0.11 16.06
N PRO A 52 2.28 0.25 15.40
CA PRO A 52 3.42 -0.58 15.73
C PRO A 52 3.74 -0.42 17.22
N ALA A 53 4.11 -1.52 17.88
CA ALA A 53 4.59 -1.46 19.25
C ALA A 53 5.81 -0.52 19.30
N ARG A 54 5.83 0.37 20.29
CA ARG A 54 7.00 1.22 20.53
C ARG A 54 8.17 0.32 20.95
N PRO A 55 9.40 0.54 20.44
CA PRO A 55 10.58 -0.19 20.89
C PRO A 55 10.80 -0.01 22.40
#